data_AF-A0A0A2BGN8-F1
#
_entry.id   AF-A0A0A2BGN8-F1
#
_cell.length_a   1.000
_cell.length_b   1.000
_cell.length_c   1.000
_cell.angle_alpha   90.00
_cell.angle_beta   90.00
_cell.angle_gamma   90.00
#
_symmetry.space_group_name_H-M   'P 1'
#
loop_
_entity.id
_entity.type
_entity.pdbx_description
1 polymer ?
#
loop_
_entity_poly.entity_id
_entity_poly.type
_entity_poly.pdbx_seq_one_letter_code
_entity_poly.pdbx_strand_id
1 'polypeptide(L)'
;MEFDPYKILGISNIASLEEIKSSYRSLVKKHHPDKGGDEKKILEIYAAWEVLKDPVNRNLYDQKKTIINKEVKRKDRDIYKSKSSEKDNLLTLWIKLVYQPIDRLMADIINPFPKKIQSLAADPYDEILMENFCQYLEHSKSKMSKIKQIYTSRSTPIPAKSFSLSLYHCFSELEDSLIEFEIYTQGYVDNYLHDGQEMLTKSKKKRLMLKKEKNNLPIQ
;
A
#
# COMPACT_ATOMS: atom_id res chain seq x y z
N MET A 1 16.21 4.12 -16.94
CA MET A 1 17.36 4.74 -16.26
C MET A 1 17.42 4.16 -14.86
N GLU A 2 18.59 3.66 -14.45
CA GLU A 2 18.79 3.03 -13.15
C GLU A 2 18.94 4.11 -12.06
N PHE A 3 18.22 3.97 -10.94
CA PHE A 3 18.30 4.90 -9.81
C PHE A 3 19.66 4.78 -9.14
N ASP A 4 20.50 5.81 -9.27
CA ASP A 4 21.82 5.86 -8.66
C ASP A 4 21.90 7.10 -7.74
N PRO A 5 21.83 6.93 -6.41
CA PRO A 5 21.78 8.03 -5.46
C PRO A 5 23.06 8.87 -5.49
N TYR A 6 24.20 8.27 -5.87
CA TYR A 6 25.45 9.01 -6.06
C TYR A 6 25.38 9.93 -7.30
N LYS A 7 24.79 9.46 -8.41
CA LYS A 7 24.59 10.29 -9.60
C LYS A 7 23.53 11.37 -9.39
N ILE A 8 22.44 11.05 -8.68
CA ILE A 8 21.37 12.00 -8.34
C ILE A 8 21.90 13.12 -7.46
N LEU A 9 22.75 12.79 -6.48
CA LEU A 9 23.45 13.80 -5.68
C LEU A 9 24.72 14.35 -6.35
N GLY A 10 25.09 13.91 -7.55
CA GLY A 10 26.26 14.40 -8.29
C GLY A 10 27.61 14.18 -7.58
N ILE A 11 27.73 13.12 -6.79
CA ILE A 11 28.88 12.83 -5.94
C ILE A 11 29.48 11.45 -6.27
N SER A 12 30.71 11.22 -5.84
CA SER A 12 31.38 9.93 -5.99
C SER A 12 30.87 8.90 -4.99
N ASN A 13 30.99 7.61 -5.31
CA ASN A 13 30.67 6.50 -4.40
C ASN A 13 31.62 6.43 -3.19
N ILE A 14 32.79 7.06 -3.27
CA ILE A 14 33.74 7.22 -2.16
C ILE A 14 33.53 8.53 -1.38
N ALA A 15 32.52 9.33 -1.70
CA ALA A 15 32.32 10.64 -1.09
C ALA A 15 32.09 10.54 0.43
N SER A 16 32.58 11.50 1.19
CA SER A 16 32.40 11.56 2.65
C SER A 16 30.95 11.91 3.02
N LEU A 17 30.55 11.65 4.26
CA LEU A 17 29.21 12.04 4.74
C LEU A 17 29.00 13.57 4.68
N GLU A 18 30.08 14.34 4.85
CA GLU A 18 30.04 15.80 4.76
C GLU A 18 29.80 16.27 3.32
N GLU A 19 30.42 15.62 2.34
CA GLU A 19 30.19 15.87 0.90
C GLU A 19 28.76 15.51 0.49
N ILE A 20 28.22 14.38 0.97
CA ILE A 20 26.83 13.98 0.75
C ILE A 20 25.88 15.05 1.30
N LYS A 21 26.09 15.51 2.55
CA LYS A 21 25.30 16.57 3.20
C LYS A 21 25.38 17.88 2.43
N SER A 22 26.58 18.26 2.00
CA SER A 22 26.81 19.51 1.28
C SER A 22 26.11 19.52 -0.08
N SER A 23 26.23 18.43 -0.84
CA SER A 23 25.57 18.31 -2.14
C SER A 23 24.05 18.28 -2.02
N TYR A 24 23.51 17.50 -1.08
CA TYR A 24 22.08 17.46 -0.79
C TYR A 24 21.50 18.85 -0.48
N ARG A 25 22.12 19.62 0.43
CA ARG A 25 21.68 20.98 0.77
C ARG A 25 21.69 21.91 -0.45
N SER A 26 22.71 21.78 -1.29
CA SER A 26 22.87 22.59 -2.51
C SER A 26 21.79 22.27 -3.55
N LEU A 27 21.48 20.99 -3.73
CA LEU A 27 20.45 20.51 -4.66
C LEU A 27 19.03 20.84 -4.18
N VAL A 28 18.73 20.69 -2.90
CA VAL A 28 17.43 21.11 -2.33
C VAL A 28 17.24 22.62 -2.49
N LYS A 29 18.26 23.43 -2.20
CA LYS A 29 18.18 24.90 -2.38
C LYS A 29 17.96 25.30 -3.85
N LYS A 30 18.46 24.51 -4.79
CA LYS A 30 18.32 24.73 -6.24
C LYS A 30 16.97 24.26 -6.78
N HIS A 31 16.42 23.20 -6.22
CA HIS A 31 15.19 22.55 -6.70
C HIS A 31 13.98 22.76 -5.78
N HIS A 32 14.06 23.67 -4.80
CA HIS A 32 12.95 23.98 -3.90
C HIS A 32 11.73 24.52 -4.67
N PRO A 33 10.50 24.07 -4.35
CA PRO A 33 9.28 24.52 -5.04
C PRO A 33 9.08 26.04 -4.94
N ASP A 34 9.39 26.67 -3.81
CA ASP A 34 9.33 28.14 -3.64
C ASP A 34 10.23 28.94 -4.60
N LYS A 35 11.18 28.28 -5.28
CA LYS A 35 12.05 28.88 -6.29
C LYS A 35 11.73 28.44 -7.72
N GLY A 36 10.55 27.85 -7.93
CA GLY A 36 10.12 27.30 -9.23
C GLY A 36 10.83 26.01 -9.60
N GLY A 37 11.28 25.23 -8.60
CA GLY A 37 11.96 23.96 -8.80
C GLY A 37 11.02 22.82 -9.24
N ASP A 38 11.60 21.80 -9.87
CA ASP A 38 10.89 20.61 -10.35
C ASP A 38 10.64 19.63 -9.18
N GLU A 39 9.37 19.43 -8.85
CA GLU A 39 8.90 18.51 -7.79
C GLU A 39 9.39 17.08 -8.00
N LYS A 40 9.56 16.62 -9.25
CA LYS A 40 10.07 15.27 -9.50
C LYS A 40 11.54 15.16 -9.13
N LYS A 41 12.34 16.19 -9.44
CA LYS A 41 13.76 16.23 -9.09
C LYS A 41 13.97 16.33 -7.58
N ILE A 42 13.13 17.09 -6.88
CA ILE A 42 13.27 17.19 -5.41
C ILE A 42 12.97 15.85 -4.73
N LEU A 43 11.96 15.11 -5.22
CA LEU A 43 11.65 13.76 -4.75
C LEU A 43 12.82 12.78 -4.99
N GLU A 44 13.48 12.84 -6.15
CA GLU A 44 14.67 12.03 -6.44
C GLU A 44 15.84 12.37 -5.50
N ILE A 45 16.06 13.67 -5.24
CA ILE A 45 17.08 14.16 -4.31
C ILE A 45 16.82 13.67 -2.88
N TYR A 46 15.56 13.70 -2.42
CA TYR A 46 15.17 13.17 -1.11
C TYR A 46 15.40 11.66 -1.03
N ALA A 47 14.97 10.90 -2.05
CA ALA A 47 15.18 9.45 -2.09
C ALA A 47 16.67 9.08 -2.08
N ALA A 48 17.52 9.84 -2.79
CA ALA A 48 18.96 9.62 -2.79
C ALA A 48 19.61 9.94 -1.43
N TRP A 49 19.15 11.00 -0.77
CA TRP A 49 19.60 11.36 0.57
C TRP A 49 19.22 10.31 1.62
N GLU A 50 18.00 9.78 1.58
CA GLU A 50 17.55 8.74 2.54
C GLU A 50 18.42 7.48 2.49
N VAL A 51 18.92 7.11 1.31
CA VAL A 51 19.82 5.97 1.12
C VAL A 51 21.23 6.26 1.65
N LEU A 52 21.73 7.49 1.47
CA LEU A 52 23.14 7.84 1.73
C LEU A 52 23.40 8.53 3.07
N LYS A 53 22.37 9.04 3.76
CA LYS A 53 22.50 9.81 5.00
C LYS A 53 23.01 8.99 6.18
N ASP A 54 22.69 7.70 6.20
CA ASP A 54 23.04 6.77 7.27
C ASP A 54 24.14 5.83 6.77
N PRO A 55 25.31 5.77 7.41
CA PRO A 55 26.37 4.84 7.07
C PRO A 55 25.91 3.38 6.95
N VAL A 56 24.94 2.95 7.77
CA VAL A 56 24.38 1.60 7.72
C VAL A 56 23.57 1.39 6.44
N ASN A 57 22.67 2.32 6.11
CA ASN A 57 21.86 2.24 4.88
C ASN A 57 22.72 2.37 3.61
N ARG A 58 23.75 3.21 3.66
CA ARG A 58 24.75 3.35 2.59
C ARG A 58 25.52 2.05 2.38
N ASN A 59 26.01 1.44 3.46
CA ASN A 59 26.74 0.16 3.37
C ASN A 59 25.84 -0.97 2.85
N LEU A 60 24.57 -1.04 3.29
CA LEU A 60 23.59 -2.00 2.75
C LEU A 60 23.32 -1.79 1.25
N TYR A 61 23.27 -0.53 0.81
CA TYR A 61 23.14 -0.18 -0.60
C TYR A 61 24.37 -0.59 -1.41
N ASP A 62 25.58 -0.28 -0.93
CA ASP A 62 26.84 -0.59 -1.60
C ASP A 62 27.14 -2.10 -1.64
N GLN A 63 26.79 -2.84 -0.59
CA GLN A 63 26.89 -4.31 -0.56
C GLN A 63 25.97 -4.96 -1.60
N LYS A 64 24.72 -4.49 -1.73
CA LYS A 64 23.80 -4.97 -2.77
C LYS A 64 24.34 -4.71 -4.18
N LYS A 65 24.89 -3.52 -4.45
CA LYS A 65 25.53 -3.18 -5.74
C LYS A 65 26.73 -4.08 -6.04
N THR A 66 27.49 -4.47 -5.01
CA THR A 66 28.68 -5.33 -5.15
C THR A 66 28.32 -6.80 -5.42
N ILE A 67 27.24 -7.32 -4.82
CA ILE A 67 26.72 -8.67 -5.09
C ILE A 67 26.22 -8.76 -6.55
N ILE A 68 25.52 -7.73 -7.02
CA ILE A 68 25.04 -7.64 -8.41
C ILE A 68 26.22 -7.59 -9.40
N ASN A 69 27.28 -6.81 -9.11
CA ASN A 69 28.44 -6.67 -10.01
C ASN A 69 29.33 -7.91 -10.09
N LYS A 70 29.32 -8.81 -9.10
CA LYS A 70 30.08 -10.08 -9.15
C LYS A 70 29.38 -11.18 -9.96
N GLU A 71 28.05 -11.14 -10.07
CA GLU A 71 27.28 -12.11 -10.87
C GLU A 71 27.25 -11.77 -12.37
N VAL A 72 27.44 -10.49 -12.74
CA VAL A 72 27.28 -10.00 -14.12
C VAL A 72 28.46 -10.32 -15.05
N LYS A 73 29.63 -10.74 -14.53
CA LYS A 73 30.83 -10.99 -15.38
C LYS A 73 31.09 -12.46 -15.78
N ARG A 74 30.18 -13.41 -15.52
CA ARG A 74 30.43 -14.85 -15.79
C ARG A 74 29.38 -15.61 -16.60
N LYS A 75 28.30 -14.99 -17.09
CA LYS A 75 27.30 -15.69 -17.91
C LYS A 75 26.78 -14.80 -19.03
N ASP A 76 27.64 -14.58 -20.01
CA ASP A 76 27.18 -14.10 -21.31
C ASP A 76 26.73 -15.29 -22.17
N ARG A 77 25.50 -15.15 -22.68
CA ARG A 77 24.79 -15.95 -23.69
C ARG A 77 24.15 -17.26 -23.18
N ASP A 78 22.81 -17.26 -23.17
CA ASP A 78 21.89 -18.42 -23.23
C ASP A 78 20.97 -18.74 -22.03
N ILE A 79 20.96 -17.95 -20.93
CA ILE A 79 20.02 -18.17 -19.78
C ILE A 79 18.99 -17.03 -19.65
N TYR A 80 18.39 -16.60 -20.76
CA TYR A 80 17.33 -15.57 -20.76
C TYR A 80 15.97 -16.11 -21.19
N LYS A 81 15.63 -17.35 -20.81
CA LYS A 81 14.29 -17.91 -21.06
C LYS A 81 13.61 -18.64 -19.89
N SER A 82 14.28 -18.91 -18.76
CA SER A 82 13.70 -19.76 -17.70
C SER A 82 13.38 -19.08 -16.36
N LYS A 83 13.73 -17.80 -16.12
CA LYS A 83 13.59 -17.14 -14.80
C LYS A 83 12.44 -16.13 -14.66
N SER A 84 11.69 -15.80 -15.72
CA SER A 84 10.48 -14.95 -15.61
C SER A 84 9.29 -15.74 -15.05
N SER A 85 9.10 -16.98 -15.53
CA SER A 85 8.07 -17.92 -15.08
C SER A 85 7.95 -18.06 -13.55
N GLU A 86 9.06 -18.13 -12.83
CA GLU A 86 9.03 -18.34 -11.37
C GLU A 86 8.62 -17.08 -10.58
N LYS A 87 8.95 -15.87 -11.09
CA LYS A 87 8.51 -14.60 -10.49
C LYS A 87 7.06 -14.30 -10.83
N ASP A 88 6.65 -14.59 -12.05
CA ASP A 88 5.25 -14.47 -12.50
C ASP A 88 4.35 -15.45 -11.72
N ASN A 89 4.87 -16.64 -11.40
CA ASN A 89 4.22 -17.61 -10.52
C ASN A 89 4.04 -17.09 -9.08
N LEU A 90 5.05 -16.47 -8.46
CA LEU A 90 4.94 -15.95 -7.09
C LEU A 90 3.92 -14.79 -6.99
N LEU A 91 3.91 -13.88 -7.96
CA LEU A 91 2.95 -12.78 -8.01
C LEU A 91 1.52 -13.31 -8.21
N THR A 92 1.36 -14.21 -9.18
CA THR A 92 0.07 -14.86 -9.46
C THR A 92 -0.46 -15.61 -8.24
N LEU A 93 0.42 -16.33 -7.54
CA LEU A 93 0.07 -17.08 -6.34
C LEU A 93 -0.34 -16.15 -5.20
N TRP A 94 0.38 -15.04 -4.98
CA TRP A 94 0.01 -14.06 -3.97
C TRP A 94 -1.33 -13.41 -4.26
N ILE A 95 -1.61 -13.05 -5.52
CA ILE A 95 -2.91 -12.50 -5.92
C ILE A 95 -4.03 -13.50 -5.65
N LYS A 96 -3.84 -14.79 -5.99
CA LYS A 96 -4.84 -15.85 -5.79
C LYS A 96 -5.08 -16.17 -4.32
N LEU A 97 -4.04 -16.18 -3.49
CA LEU A 97 -4.12 -16.63 -2.10
C LEU A 97 -4.34 -15.51 -1.08
N VAL A 98 -3.95 -14.27 -1.40
CA VAL A 98 -4.04 -13.13 -0.48
C VAL A 98 -5.09 -12.14 -0.98
N TYR A 99 -4.87 -11.53 -2.15
CA TYR A 99 -5.75 -10.47 -2.63
C TYR A 99 -7.17 -10.96 -2.95
N GLN A 100 -7.34 -12.05 -3.70
CA GLN A 100 -8.66 -12.52 -4.12
C GLN A 100 -9.57 -12.92 -2.94
N PRO A 101 -9.09 -13.62 -1.89
CA PRO A 101 -9.89 -13.86 -0.70
C PRO A 101 -10.24 -12.58 0.05
N ILE A 102 -9.28 -11.66 0.20
CA ILE A 102 -9.53 -10.37 0.86
C ILE A 102 -10.57 -9.55 0.08
N ASP A 103 -10.47 -9.46 -1.24
CA ASP A 103 -11.42 -8.73 -2.08
C ASP A 103 -12.84 -9.30 -1.98
N ARG A 104 -12.98 -10.63 -1.88
CA ARG A 104 -14.25 -11.30 -1.64
C ARG A 104 -14.84 -10.95 -0.28
N LEU A 105 -14.04 -11.07 0.79
CA LEU A 105 -14.48 -10.72 2.15
C LEU A 105 -14.87 -9.23 2.25
N MET A 106 -14.09 -8.32 1.65
CA MET A 106 -14.45 -6.91 1.57
C MET A 106 -15.74 -6.70 0.79
N ALA A 107 -15.98 -7.44 -0.29
CA ALA A 107 -17.23 -7.36 -1.05
C ALA A 107 -18.44 -7.77 -0.20
N ASP A 108 -18.30 -8.83 0.59
CA ASP A 108 -19.36 -9.35 1.45
C ASP A 108 -19.71 -8.42 2.63
N ILE A 109 -18.85 -7.43 2.90
CA ILE A 109 -19.11 -6.34 3.84
C ILE A 109 -19.67 -5.14 3.06
N ILE A 110 -18.95 -4.63 2.05
CA ILE A 110 -19.30 -3.37 1.39
C ILE A 110 -20.62 -3.46 0.60
N ASN A 111 -20.90 -4.57 -0.08
CA ASN A 111 -22.03 -4.64 -1.02
C ASN A 111 -23.41 -4.69 -0.33
N PRO A 112 -23.63 -5.45 0.75
CA PRO A 112 -24.93 -5.48 1.44
C PRO A 112 -25.21 -4.20 2.23
N PHE A 113 -24.17 -3.44 2.57
CA PHE A 113 -24.24 -2.33 3.52
C PHE A 113 -25.32 -1.27 3.21
N PRO A 114 -25.46 -0.75 1.97
CA PRO A 114 -26.47 0.28 1.69
C PRO A 114 -27.90 -0.18 2.03
N LYS A 115 -28.21 -1.47 1.79
CA LYS A 115 -29.51 -2.04 2.13
C LYS A 115 -29.70 -2.18 3.64
N LYS A 116 -28.63 -2.52 4.37
CA LYS A 116 -28.66 -2.63 5.84
C LYS A 116 -28.93 -1.27 6.50
N ILE A 117 -28.25 -0.22 6.03
CA ILE A 117 -28.54 1.15 6.48
C ILE A 117 -29.94 1.59 6.08
N GLN A 118 -30.37 1.33 4.84
CA GLN A 118 -31.72 1.69 4.41
C GLN A 118 -32.80 1.01 5.28
N SER A 119 -32.56 -0.25 5.69
CA SER A 119 -33.48 -0.97 6.57
C SER A 119 -33.53 -0.32 7.95
N LEU A 120 -32.37 -0.02 8.54
CA LEU A 120 -32.28 0.64 9.86
C LEU A 120 -32.87 2.05 9.86
N ALA A 121 -32.70 2.80 8.77
CA ALA A 121 -33.20 4.16 8.64
C ALA A 121 -34.74 4.26 8.59
N ALA A 122 -35.45 3.13 8.44
CA ALA A 122 -36.91 3.09 8.52
C ALA A 122 -37.39 3.41 9.95
N ASP A 123 -36.71 2.84 10.96
CA ASP A 123 -36.87 3.18 12.37
C ASP A 123 -35.58 2.81 13.13
N PRO A 124 -34.71 3.78 13.43
CA PRO A 124 -33.44 3.52 14.12
C PRO A 124 -33.59 3.03 15.56
N TYR A 125 -34.76 3.22 16.18
CA TYR A 125 -35.02 2.81 17.57
C TYR A 125 -35.77 1.47 17.66
N ASP A 126 -36.12 0.86 16.52
CA ASP A 126 -36.70 -0.47 16.47
C ASP A 126 -35.65 -1.52 16.89
N GLU A 127 -35.97 -2.28 17.94
CA GLU A 127 -35.08 -3.27 18.54
C GLU A 127 -34.65 -4.36 17.54
N ILE A 128 -35.56 -4.78 16.65
CA ILE A 128 -35.31 -5.86 15.68
C ILE A 128 -34.41 -5.34 14.55
N LEU A 129 -34.67 -4.14 14.03
CA LEU A 129 -33.84 -3.52 13.00
C LEU A 129 -32.43 -3.25 13.52
N MET A 130 -32.32 -2.75 14.75
CA MET A 130 -31.03 -2.52 15.40
C MET A 130 -30.28 -3.84 15.65
N GLU A 131 -30.94 -4.86 16.19
CA GLU A 131 -30.32 -6.18 16.41
C GLU A 131 -29.79 -6.77 15.10
N ASN A 132 -30.59 -6.71 14.02
CA ASN A 132 -30.17 -7.17 12.69
C ASN A 132 -28.95 -6.41 12.14
N PHE A 133 -28.82 -5.12 12.48
CA PHE A 133 -27.68 -4.30 12.10
C PHE A 133 -26.44 -4.64 12.94
N CYS A 134 -26.59 -4.77 14.27
CA CYS A 134 -25.54 -5.21 15.19
C CYS A 134 -24.98 -6.58 14.80
N GLN A 135 -25.83 -7.57 14.56
CA GLN A 135 -25.42 -8.90 14.07
C GLN A 135 -24.63 -8.79 12.75
N TYR A 136 -25.04 -7.91 11.84
CA TYR A 136 -24.31 -7.67 10.61
C TYR A 136 -22.92 -7.06 10.86
N LEU A 137 -22.80 -6.12 11.81
CA LEU A 137 -21.51 -5.54 12.21
C LEU A 137 -20.58 -6.59 12.83
N GLU A 138 -21.09 -7.44 13.73
CA GLU A 138 -20.31 -8.54 14.32
C GLU A 138 -19.77 -9.51 13.27
N HIS A 139 -20.61 -9.94 12.34
CA HIS A 139 -20.17 -10.77 11.21
C HIS A 139 -19.13 -10.06 10.35
N SER A 140 -19.27 -8.76 10.13
CA SER A 140 -18.33 -7.94 9.35
C SER A 140 -16.98 -7.82 10.05
N LYS A 141 -16.95 -7.66 11.38
CA LYS A 141 -15.74 -7.66 12.19
C LYS A 141 -15.01 -9.01 12.15
N SER A 142 -15.74 -10.12 12.26
CA SER A 142 -15.15 -11.46 12.13
C SER A 142 -14.48 -11.65 10.75
N LYS A 143 -15.10 -11.13 9.68
CA LYS A 143 -14.48 -11.10 8.35
C LYS A 143 -13.26 -10.19 8.30
N MET A 144 -13.26 -9.05 8.99
CA MET A 144 -12.11 -8.15 9.07
C MET A 144 -10.91 -8.81 9.77
N SER A 145 -11.12 -9.54 10.87
CA SER A 145 -10.07 -10.33 11.52
C SER A 145 -9.47 -11.36 10.56
N LYS A 146 -10.31 -12.05 9.77
CA LYS A 146 -9.85 -12.98 8.72
C LYS A 146 -9.05 -12.26 7.62
N ILE A 147 -9.47 -11.07 7.20
CA ILE A 147 -8.73 -10.25 6.22
C ILE A 147 -7.31 -9.97 6.73
N LYS A 148 -7.19 -9.50 7.98
CA LYS A 148 -5.88 -9.22 8.61
C LYS A 148 -4.99 -10.46 8.67
N GLN A 149 -5.56 -11.60 9.07
CA GLN A 149 -4.85 -12.87 9.11
C GLN A 149 -4.35 -13.31 7.73
N ILE A 150 -5.18 -13.20 6.70
CA ILE A 150 -4.79 -13.53 5.32
C ILE A 150 -3.72 -12.56 4.82
N TYR A 151 -3.85 -11.27 5.11
CA TYR A 151 -2.91 -10.24 4.69
C TYR A 151 -1.51 -10.47 5.27
N THR A 152 -1.40 -10.87 6.54
CA THR A 152 -0.13 -11.14 7.22
C THR A 152 0.41 -12.55 6.99
N SER A 153 -0.39 -13.44 6.39
CA SER A 153 -0.02 -14.87 6.21
C SER A 153 1.18 -15.11 5.29
N ARG A 154 1.48 -14.17 4.38
CA ARG A 154 2.54 -14.32 3.36
C ARG A 154 3.24 -12.99 3.12
N SER A 155 4.55 -13.06 2.91
CA SER A 155 5.36 -11.91 2.50
C SER A 155 4.92 -11.40 1.13
N THR A 156 4.69 -10.09 1.03
CA THR A 156 4.31 -9.43 -0.22
C THR A 156 5.46 -9.47 -1.24
N PRO A 157 5.23 -9.98 -2.46
CA PRO A 157 6.20 -9.92 -3.55
C PRO A 157 6.60 -8.48 -3.88
N ILE A 158 7.86 -8.26 -4.26
CA ILE A 158 8.38 -6.91 -4.60
C ILE A 158 7.50 -6.19 -5.64
N PRO A 159 7.06 -6.84 -6.75
CA PRO A 159 6.19 -6.18 -7.73
C PRO A 159 4.82 -5.76 -7.19
N ALA A 160 4.34 -6.41 -6.12
CA ALA A 160 3.04 -6.15 -5.50
C ALA A 160 3.12 -5.23 -4.29
N LYS A 161 4.28 -4.69 -3.90
CA LYS A 161 4.41 -3.88 -2.68
C LYS A 161 3.48 -2.66 -2.65
N SER A 162 3.48 -1.87 -3.73
CA SER A 162 2.60 -0.71 -3.84
C SER A 162 1.12 -1.11 -3.84
N PHE A 163 0.77 -2.16 -4.59
CA PHE A 163 -0.58 -2.71 -4.63
C PHE A 163 -1.06 -3.25 -3.27
N SER A 164 -0.18 -3.93 -2.53
CA SER A 164 -0.44 -4.43 -1.18
C SER A 164 -0.67 -3.30 -0.19
N LEU A 165 0.07 -2.19 -0.33
CA LEU A 165 -0.14 -1.00 0.49
C LEU A 165 -1.51 -0.34 0.19
N SER A 166 -1.87 -0.21 -1.09
CA SER A 166 -3.22 0.23 -1.48
C SER A 166 -4.31 -0.69 -0.91
N LEU A 167 -4.07 -2.02 -0.92
CA LEU A 167 -4.98 -3.01 -0.34
C LEU A 167 -5.14 -2.80 1.18
N TYR A 168 -4.04 -2.60 1.89
CA TYR A 168 -4.03 -2.29 3.31
C TYR A 168 -4.87 -1.04 3.62
N HIS A 169 -4.58 0.08 2.96
CA HIS A 169 -5.35 1.31 3.15
C HIS A 169 -6.83 1.17 2.81
N CYS A 170 -7.20 0.26 1.90
CA CYS A 170 -8.59 0.00 1.56
C CYS A 170 -9.35 -0.72 2.69
N PHE A 171 -8.77 -1.77 3.27
CA PHE A 171 -9.44 -2.51 4.33
C PHE A 171 -9.30 -1.84 5.71
N SER A 172 -8.25 -1.06 5.96
CA SER A 172 -8.16 -0.22 7.17
C SER A 172 -9.27 0.81 7.20
N GLU A 173 -9.50 1.53 6.10
CA GLU A 173 -10.64 2.47 6.00
C GLU A 173 -12.00 1.78 6.19
N LEU A 174 -12.12 0.53 5.71
CA LEU A 174 -13.32 -0.27 5.94
C LEU A 174 -13.49 -0.65 7.41
N GLU A 175 -12.39 -0.91 8.11
CA GLU A 175 -12.42 -1.22 9.54
C GLU A 175 -12.78 0.01 10.37
N ASP A 176 -12.18 1.16 10.09
CA ASP A 176 -12.50 2.42 10.77
C ASP A 176 -14.00 2.74 10.61
N SER A 177 -14.54 2.56 9.40
CA SER A 177 -15.98 2.67 9.13
C SER A 177 -16.84 1.75 10.02
N LEU A 178 -16.43 0.50 10.24
CA LEU A 178 -17.17 -0.44 11.11
C LEU A 178 -17.11 -0.03 12.59
N ILE A 179 -16.03 0.62 13.03
CA ILE A 179 -15.89 1.15 14.39
C ILE A 179 -16.89 2.29 14.59
N GLU A 180 -16.98 3.23 13.65
CA GLU A 180 -17.94 4.33 13.75
C GLU A 180 -19.39 3.83 13.83
N PHE A 181 -19.76 2.82 13.05
CA PHE A 181 -21.10 2.23 13.14
C PHE A 181 -21.37 1.55 14.48
N GLU A 182 -20.38 0.89 15.07
CA GLU A 182 -20.55 0.31 16.40
C GLU A 182 -20.79 1.40 17.45
N ILE A 183 -20.01 2.50 17.42
CA ILE A 183 -20.19 3.62 18.33
C ILE A 183 -21.60 4.21 18.14
N TYR A 184 -22.07 4.33 16.90
CA TYR A 184 -23.45 4.70 16.61
C TYR A 184 -24.47 3.77 17.27
N THR A 185 -24.32 2.44 17.17
CA THR A 185 -25.27 1.49 17.79
C THR A 185 -25.35 1.59 19.32
N GLN A 186 -24.30 2.12 19.97
CA GLN A 186 -24.26 2.30 21.42
C GLN A 186 -24.85 3.65 21.87
N GLY A 187 -24.71 4.70 21.06
CA GLY A 187 -25.01 6.08 21.46
C GLY A 187 -26.06 6.80 20.62
N TYR A 188 -26.50 6.24 19.48
CA TYR A 188 -27.43 6.85 18.52
C TYR A 188 -27.02 8.25 18.06
N VAL A 189 -25.72 8.55 18.05
CA VAL A 189 -25.19 9.85 17.63
C VAL A 189 -24.97 9.85 16.12
N ASP A 190 -25.77 10.62 15.40
CA ASP A 190 -25.81 10.65 13.93
C ASP A 190 -24.47 10.98 13.25
N ASN A 191 -23.58 11.71 13.92
CA ASN A 191 -22.24 12.00 13.38
C ASN A 191 -21.46 10.73 13.07
N TYR A 192 -21.49 9.73 13.96
CA TYR A 192 -20.80 8.46 13.74
C TYR A 192 -21.42 7.65 12.61
N LEU A 193 -22.74 7.72 12.45
CA LEU A 193 -23.43 7.11 11.31
C LEU A 193 -23.00 7.77 9.98
N HIS A 194 -22.90 9.10 9.97
CA HIS A 194 -22.46 9.85 8.79
C HIS A 194 -21.00 9.56 8.43
N ASP A 195 -20.10 9.66 9.41
CA ASP A 195 -18.66 9.45 9.24
C ASP A 195 -18.38 8.02 8.77
N GLY A 196 -19.03 7.04 9.38
CA GLY A 196 -18.97 5.65 8.95
C GLY A 196 -19.40 5.47 7.49
N GLN A 197 -20.49 6.11 7.05
CA GLN A 197 -20.96 6.03 5.65
C GLN A 197 -19.98 6.68 4.67
N GLU A 198 -19.36 7.79 5.06
CA GLU A 198 -18.35 8.48 4.25
C GLU A 198 -17.10 7.59 4.07
N MET A 199 -16.57 7.03 5.17
CA MET A 199 -15.44 6.11 5.17
C MET A 199 -15.73 4.86 4.33
N LEU A 200 -16.94 4.29 4.45
CA LEU A 200 -17.33 3.16 3.63
C LEU A 200 -17.35 3.51 2.14
N THR A 201 -17.84 4.70 1.79
CA THR A 201 -17.87 5.20 0.43
C THR A 201 -16.45 5.37 -0.12
N LYS A 202 -15.52 5.90 0.70
CA LYS A 202 -14.10 5.98 0.39
C LYS A 202 -13.50 4.60 0.17
N SER A 203 -13.76 3.64 1.06
CA SER A 203 -13.30 2.25 0.92
C SER A 203 -13.82 1.59 -0.36
N LYS A 204 -15.11 1.77 -0.68
CA LYS A 204 -15.70 1.26 -1.94
C LYS A 204 -15.00 1.83 -3.18
N LYS A 205 -14.67 3.13 -3.18
CA LYS A 205 -13.91 3.77 -4.27
C LYS A 205 -12.49 3.20 -4.36
N LYS A 206 -11.78 3.06 -3.23
CA LYS A 206 -10.44 2.44 -3.17
C LYS A 206 -10.46 1.00 -3.70
N ARG A 207 -11.48 0.22 -3.34
CA ARG A 207 -11.66 -1.15 -3.85
C ARG A 207 -11.84 -1.21 -5.38
N LEU A 208 -12.56 -0.25 -5.96
CA LEU A 208 -12.70 -0.14 -7.41
C LEU A 208 -11.36 0.23 -8.08
N MET A 209 -10.57 1.10 -7.46
CA MET A 209 -9.22 1.44 -7.92
C MET A 209 -8.28 0.23 -7.87
N LEU A 210 -8.32 -0.57 -6.79
CA LEU A 210 -7.55 -1.82 -6.68
C LEU A 210 -7.83 -2.78 -7.83
N LYS A 211 -9.08 -2.90 -8.29
CA LYS A 211 -9.39 -3.74 -9.45
C LYS A 211 -8.70 -3.28 -10.73
N LYS A 212 -8.53 -1.96 -10.90
CA LYS A 212 -7.79 -1.37 -12.02
C LYS A 212 -6.28 -1.56 -11.86
N GLU A 213 -5.74 -1.26 -10.68
CA GLU A 213 -4.32 -1.45 -10.36
C GLU A 213 -3.87 -2.91 -10.54
N LYS A 214 -4.73 -3.87 -10.16
CA LYS A 214 -4.48 -5.30 -10.37
C LYS A 214 -4.23 -5.64 -11.84
N ASN A 215 -4.91 -4.98 -12.77
CA ASN A 215 -4.75 -5.23 -14.21
C ASN A 215 -3.44 -4.64 -14.76
N ASN A 216 -2.81 -3.72 -14.04
CA ASN A 216 -1.52 -3.12 -14.40
C ASN A 216 -0.33 -3.86 -13.79
N LEU A 217 -0.57 -4.92 -12.99
CA LEU A 217 0.50 -5.72 -12.43
C LEU A 217 1.19 -6.51 -13.55
N PRO A 218 2.53 -6.65 -13.50
CA PRO A 218 3.31 -7.35 -14.52
C PRO A 218 3.12 -8.87 -14.35
N ILE A 219 1.95 -9.36 -14.73
CA ILE A 219 1.62 -10.78 -14.81
C ILE A 219 1.73 -11.11 -16.30
N GLN A 220 2.83 -11.76 -16.71
CA GLN A 220 3.00 -12.25 -18.08
C GLN A 220 2.18 -13.51 -18.33
#